data_AF-A0A926HG79-F1
#
_entry.id   AF-A0A926HG79-F1
#
_cell.length_a   1.000
_cell.length_b   1.000
_cell.length_c   1.000
_cell.angle_alpha   90.00
_cell.angle_beta   90.00
_cell.angle_gamma   90.00
#
_symmetry.space_group_name_H-M   'P 1'
#
loop_
_entity.id
_entity.type
_entity.pdbx_description
1 polymer ?
#
loop_
_entity_poly.entity_id
_entity_poly.type
_entity_poly.pdbx_seq_one_letter_code
_entity_poly.pdbx_strand_id
1 'polypeptide(L)'
;MPNLYSLLEQTMLGKASPNPRWRFAWSPMPVVEAMPRPDAREEAVYENNPIWRFDSPIFAGAGVKVTNLSCKTRTMNHMKMPVLDLIEWGPVEIRRTQYTESISLPLTDQFLICSRYVKEGSIKGSGAGFWQLPANVDQSFEMVFGYEIPVSGFTSQPAPLSSDDISSDQLMPEALAALFHTDPGSEEFATLRTPPLRVVVVVSLVCCKERYDFVPGNVLGAGRVYPLLMIIANSALDHAVGAVKVARPPRAAHTEMWGETMTSTSSAAFFTDRNQTGFPGLPHWDNIFDYYWIRPPAGKYTMVTPSDQGRERIIRDGVTVHDRSSVLGREETSDRDVRKLPGQGEFDNVHMAPGMVASQEVLEANEDLKGLDNVTMAPFCMHDCFHMHWRWSVGFDDTYNKGWSGQTPYAVAGAPLVPGNQGVTLELLNSVTVRYTATAENPFPGQWQVIMHHGGAYAISINAKATAARQAVLSLAATQKVYIELGGKNPWTTFYWWLRYGRSWRSKQFERLRWTPKQFAALREVAAGGASVK
;
A
#
# COMPACT_ATOMS: atom_id res chain seq x y z
N MET A 1 -21.42 21.43 -15.04
CA MET A 1 -20.55 20.24 -14.97
C MET A 1 -19.33 20.61 -14.15
N PRO A 2 -18.67 19.66 -13.46
CA PRO A 2 -17.59 20.05 -12.57
C PRO A 2 -16.42 20.61 -13.40
N ASN A 3 -16.15 21.90 -13.24
CA ASN A 3 -14.86 22.47 -13.62
C ASN A 3 -13.74 21.76 -12.85
N LEU A 4 -12.48 22.09 -13.16
CA LEU A 4 -11.32 21.47 -12.53
C LEU A 4 -11.41 21.48 -10.99
N TYR A 5 -11.85 22.57 -10.37
CA TYR A 5 -11.91 22.67 -8.90
C TYR A 5 -12.91 21.70 -8.29
N SER A 6 -14.10 21.58 -8.88
CA SER A 6 -15.11 20.61 -8.42
C SER A 6 -14.63 19.16 -8.56
N LEU A 7 -13.80 18.86 -9.56
CA LEU A 7 -13.13 17.55 -9.66
C LEU A 7 -12.10 17.37 -8.55
N LEU A 8 -11.31 18.41 -8.25
CA LEU A 8 -10.26 18.37 -7.24
C LEU A 8 -10.81 18.31 -5.81
N GLU A 9 -12.06 18.71 -5.56
CA GLU A 9 -12.76 18.45 -4.28
C GLU A 9 -12.99 16.95 -4.00
N GLN A 10 -12.89 16.09 -5.01
CA GLN A 10 -13.04 14.64 -4.87
C GLN A 10 -11.72 13.94 -4.53
N THR A 11 -10.58 14.61 -4.66
CA THR A 11 -9.28 14.10 -4.24
C THR A 11 -9.20 13.99 -2.71
N MET A 12 -8.24 13.22 -2.19
CA MET A 12 -8.11 13.04 -0.74
C MET A 12 -7.81 14.37 -0.04
N LEU A 13 -6.92 15.19 -0.61
CA LEU A 13 -6.60 16.51 -0.07
C LEU A 13 -7.76 17.50 -0.22
N GLY A 14 -8.60 17.34 -1.26
CA GLY A 14 -9.79 18.16 -1.47
C GLY A 14 -10.82 17.93 -0.39
N LYS A 15 -11.00 16.67 0.02
CA LYS A 15 -11.84 16.33 1.17
C LYS A 15 -11.24 16.77 2.50
N ALA A 16 -9.92 16.66 2.66
CA ALA A 16 -9.25 17.01 3.90
C ALA A 16 -9.22 18.52 4.20
N SER A 17 -9.18 19.34 3.15
CA SER A 17 -9.11 20.79 3.21
C SER A 17 -9.93 21.39 2.06
N PRO A 18 -11.25 21.60 2.23
CA PRO A 18 -12.14 22.01 1.14
C PRO A 18 -11.97 23.46 0.65
N ASN A 19 -11.20 24.30 1.36
CA ASN A 19 -10.91 25.68 0.96
C ASN A 19 -9.40 25.97 0.86
N PRO A 20 -8.60 25.17 0.13
CA PRO A 20 -7.18 25.40 0.07
C PRO A 20 -6.86 26.54 -0.90
N ARG A 21 -5.82 27.31 -0.58
CA ARG A 21 -5.27 28.29 -1.51
C ARG A 21 -4.49 27.55 -2.60
N TRP A 22 -5.09 27.45 -3.79
CA TRP A 22 -4.42 26.94 -4.98
C TRP A 22 -3.30 27.89 -5.44
N ARG A 23 -2.20 27.31 -5.93
CA ARG A 23 -1.11 28.06 -6.56
C ARG A 23 -1.00 27.62 -8.03
N PHE A 24 -1.11 28.58 -8.94
CA PHE A 24 -1.04 28.37 -10.41
C PHE A 24 0.38 28.31 -10.97
N ALA A 25 1.38 28.31 -10.09
CA ALA A 25 2.77 28.10 -10.44
C ALA A 25 3.41 27.22 -9.37
N TRP A 26 4.40 26.42 -9.78
CA TRP A 26 5.21 25.70 -8.82
C TRP A 26 5.93 26.69 -7.90
N SER A 27 5.81 26.47 -6.61
CA SER A 27 6.55 27.23 -5.59
C SER A 27 7.08 26.21 -4.59
N PRO A 28 8.39 26.24 -4.28
CA PRO A 28 8.96 25.37 -3.27
C PRO A 28 8.11 25.40 -1.99
N MET A 29 7.90 24.23 -1.41
CA MET A 29 7.10 24.17 -0.19
C MET A 29 7.86 24.88 0.93
N PRO A 30 7.16 25.64 1.79
CA PRO A 30 7.81 26.18 2.97
C PRO A 30 8.33 25.01 3.79
N VAL A 31 9.64 25.02 4.07
CA VAL A 31 10.23 24.06 5.02
C VAL A 31 9.58 24.34 6.36
N VAL A 32 8.72 23.44 6.83
CA VAL A 32 8.16 23.55 8.16
C VAL A 32 9.27 23.25 9.14
N GLU A 33 9.73 24.27 9.86
CA GLU A 33 10.72 24.10 10.91
C GLU A 33 10.23 23.09 11.95
N ALA A 34 11.18 22.35 12.52
CA ALA A 34 10.85 21.38 13.54
C ALA A 34 10.25 22.10 14.74
N MET A 35 9.00 21.79 15.08
CA MET A 35 8.38 22.29 16.31
C MET A 35 9.23 21.90 17.53
N PRO A 36 9.34 22.78 18.54
CA PRO A 36 10.07 22.50 19.77
C PRO A 36 9.58 21.19 20.40
N ARG A 37 10.46 20.49 21.11
CA ARG A 37 10.08 19.27 21.84
C ARG A 37 8.94 19.64 22.79
N PRO A 38 7.73 19.06 22.64
CA PRO A 38 6.69 19.27 23.62
C PRO A 38 7.21 18.79 24.97
N ASP A 39 7.01 19.59 26.01
CA ASP A 39 7.10 19.12 27.38
C ASP A 39 6.10 17.98 27.56
N ALA A 40 6.59 16.87 28.11
CA ALA A 40 6.11 15.52 27.76
C ALA A 40 4.70 15.12 28.24
N ARG A 41 3.83 16.06 28.68
CA ARG A 41 2.67 15.73 29.52
C ARG A 41 1.28 15.93 28.91
N GLU A 42 1.13 16.53 27.74
CA GLU A 42 -0.21 16.75 27.16
C GLU A 42 -0.45 15.91 25.90
N GLU A 43 -1.30 14.90 26.02
CA GLU A 43 -1.72 14.03 24.91
C GLU A 43 -2.33 14.83 23.74
N ALA A 44 -3.07 15.89 24.06
CA ALA A 44 -3.64 16.83 23.11
C ALA A 44 -2.58 17.57 22.26
N VAL A 45 -1.40 17.84 22.82
CA VAL A 45 -0.31 18.48 22.05
C VAL A 45 0.22 17.52 20.99
N TYR A 46 0.24 16.21 21.24
CA TYR A 46 0.68 15.21 20.27
C TYR A 46 -0.29 15.04 19.12
N GLU A 47 -1.59 14.96 19.41
CA GLU A 47 -2.63 14.84 18.38
C GLU A 47 -2.62 16.03 17.41
N ASN A 48 -2.18 17.20 17.88
CA ASN A 48 -2.13 18.42 17.09
C ASN A 48 -0.79 18.62 16.34
N ASN A 49 0.32 18.06 16.83
CA ASN A 49 1.62 18.25 16.22
C ASN A 49 1.84 17.44 14.92
N PRO A 50 2.61 17.98 13.96
CA PRO A 50 3.11 17.21 12.82
C PRO A 50 4.02 16.07 13.26
N ILE A 51 3.75 14.88 12.73
CA ILE A 51 4.61 13.70 12.90
C ILE A 51 5.41 13.39 11.64
N TRP A 52 4.99 13.89 10.48
CA TRP A 52 5.63 13.65 9.19
C TRP A 52 6.52 14.81 8.76
N ARG A 53 7.58 14.47 8.01
CA ARG A 53 8.44 15.43 7.31
C ARG A 53 9.02 14.79 6.06
N PHE A 54 9.07 15.54 4.97
CA PHE A 54 9.72 15.17 3.71
C PHE A 54 10.29 16.43 3.03
N ASP A 55 11.14 16.24 2.02
CA ASP A 55 11.64 17.35 1.22
C ASP A 55 10.62 17.82 0.18
N SER A 56 10.75 19.07 -0.29
CA SER A 56 9.90 19.57 -1.38
C SER A 56 9.96 18.63 -2.59
N PRO A 57 8.82 18.39 -3.28
CA PRO A 57 8.79 17.57 -4.47
C PRO A 57 9.57 18.31 -5.56
N ILE A 58 10.24 17.53 -6.40
CA ILE A 58 10.97 18.06 -7.53
C ILE A 58 10.64 17.26 -8.78
N PHE A 59 10.65 17.94 -9.92
CA PHE A 59 10.57 17.32 -11.23
C PHE A 59 11.88 16.59 -11.50
N ALA A 60 11.80 15.33 -11.90
CA ALA A 60 12.95 14.49 -12.20
C ALA A 60 12.67 13.69 -13.47
N GLY A 61 13.23 14.12 -14.60
CA GLY A 61 12.90 13.55 -15.90
C GLY A 61 11.41 13.75 -16.22
N ALA A 62 10.70 12.65 -16.50
CA ALA A 62 9.26 12.65 -16.79
C ALA A 62 8.38 12.39 -15.54
N GLY A 63 8.96 12.39 -14.34
CA GLY A 63 8.28 12.06 -13.08
C GLY A 63 8.38 13.15 -12.02
N VAL A 64 7.60 12.97 -10.95
CA VAL A 64 7.71 13.75 -9.71
C VAL A 64 8.41 12.88 -8.67
N LYS A 65 9.29 13.45 -7.85
CA LYS A 65 9.89 12.72 -6.73
C LYS A 65 9.87 13.52 -5.43
N VAL A 66 9.83 12.78 -4.32
CA VAL A 66 9.99 13.26 -2.95
C VAL A 66 11.05 12.42 -2.26
N THR A 67 11.87 13.05 -1.42
CA THR A 67 12.95 12.39 -0.68
C THR A 67 12.81 12.60 0.83
N ASN A 68 13.54 11.78 1.58
CA ASN A 68 13.73 11.94 3.03
C ASN A 68 12.42 11.97 3.84
N LEU A 69 11.46 11.12 3.48
CA LEU A 69 10.25 10.95 4.28
C LEU A 69 10.60 10.34 5.63
N SER A 70 10.22 11.01 6.71
CA SER A 70 10.47 10.59 8.08
C SER A 70 9.23 10.79 8.95
N CYS A 71 9.14 9.99 10.00
CA CYS A 71 8.04 10.00 10.97
C CYS A 71 8.60 10.14 12.39
N LYS A 72 7.89 10.83 13.28
CA LYS A 72 8.18 10.84 14.73
C LYS A 72 7.41 9.71 15.42
N THR A 73 8.11 8.89 16.20
CA THR A 73 7.49 7.78 16.94
C THR A 73 7.18 8.14 18.39
N ARG A 74 5.88 8.19 18.74
CA ARG A 74 5.40 8.57 20.08
C ARG A 74 5.97 7.70 21.19
N THR A 75 5.98 6.39 20.97
CA THR A 75 6.47 5.36 21.91
C THR A 75 7.99 5.36 22.10
N MET A 76 8.74 6.17 21.34
CA MET A 76 10.20 6.29 21.45
C MET A 76 10.62 7.73 21.76
N ASN A 77 9.84 8.44 22.58
CA ASN A 77 10.13 9.83 22.94
C ASN A 77 10.30 10.73 21.70
N HIS A 78 9.44 10.54 20.69
CA HIS A 78 9.41 11.32 19.45
C HIS A 78 10.69 11.22 18.62
N MET A 79 11.35 10.07 18.70
CA MET A 79 12.50 9.77 17.86
C MET A 79 12.11 9.92 16.38
N LYS A 80 12.94 10.63 15.63
CA LYS A 80 12.80 10.76 14.18
C LYS A 80 13.25 9.46 13.53
N MET A 81 12.33 8.80 12.83
CA MET A 81 12.55 7.58 12.09
C MET A 81 12.56 7.87 10.58
N PRO A 82 13.64 7.55 9.85
CA PRO A 82 13.62 7.54 8.39
C PRO A 82 12.70 6.43 7.87
N VAL A 83 11.70 6.81 7.08
CA VAL A 83 10.68 5.89 6.57
C VAL A 83 10.98 5.52 5.11
N LEU A 84 11.02 6.50 4.22
CA LEU A 84 11.33 6.33 2.80
C LEU A 84 12.39 7.34 2.35
N ASP A 85 13.43 6.85 1.68
CA ASP A 85 14.44 7.69 1.03
C ASP A 85 13.89 8.31 -0.24
N LEU A 86 12.99 7.61 -0.92
CA LEU A 86 12.42 8.02 -2.20
C LEU A 86 10.96 7.59 -2.33
N ILE A 87 10.14 8.53 -2.80
CA ILE A 87 8.86 8.27 -3.47
C ILE A 87 8.95 8.92 -4.85
N GLU A 88 8.65 8.17 -5.90
CA GLU A 88 8.73 8.63 -7.28
C GLU A 88 7.44 8.21 -8.01
N TRP A 89 6.73 9.19 -8.59
CA TRP A 89 5.54 8.97 -9.39
C TRP A 89 5.91 8.96 -10.87
N GLY A 90 5.39 7.97 -11.60
CA GLY A 90 5.64 7.77 -13.01
C GLY A 90 6.28 6.40 -13.31
N PRO A 91 6.17 5.91 -14.55
CA PRO A 91 5.48 6.53 -15.69
C PRO A 91 3.96 6.60 -15.53
N VAL A 92 3.33 7.47 -16.34
CA VAL A 92 1.88 7.57 -16.50
C VAL A 92 1.58 7.44 -17.98
N GLU A 93 0.70 6.51 -18.33
CA GLU A 93 0.39 6.21 -19.72
C GLU A 93 -1.10 5.95 -19.90
N ILE A 94 -1.62 6.28 -21.08
CA ILE A 94 -3.00 5.95 -21.47
C ILE A 94 -3.02 5.36 -22.88
N ARG A 95 -4.07 4.60 -23.20
CA ARG A 95 -4.36 4.17 -24.58
C ARG A 95 -5.83 4.32 -24.88
N ARG A 96 -6.14 4.64 -26.14
CA ARG A 96 -7.50 4.60 -26.70
C ARG A 96 -7.54 3.60 -27.84
N THR A 97 -8.73 3.10 -28.14
CA THR A 97 -8.96 2.09 -29.19
C THR A 97 -8.42 2.52 -30.56
N GLN A 98 -8.39 3.83 -30.82
CA GLN A 98 -7.90 4.41 -32.08
C GLN A 98 -6.37 4.43 -32.18
N TYR A 99 -5.64 4.22 -31.07
CA TYR A 99 -4.19 4.26 -31.00
C TYR A 99 -3.62 2.87 -30.74
N THR A 100 -2.65 2.46 -31.56
CA THR A 100 -1.93 1.19 -31.36
C THR A 100 -0.94 1.29 -30.19
N GLU A 101 -0.41 2.48 -29.94
CA GLU A 101 0.61 2.75 -28.93
C GLU A 101 0.02 3.47 -27.72
N SER A 102 0.67 3.30 -26.56
CA SER A 102 0.36 4.08 -25.37
C SER A 102 0.94 5.49 -25.46
N ILE A 103 0.16 6.46 -25.00
CA ILE A 103 0.54 7.86 -24.92
C ILE A 103 1.11 8.10 -23.52
N SER A 104 2.37 8.49 -23.45
CA SER A 104 3.00 8.90 -22.20
C SER A 104 2.50 10.28 -21.77
N LEU A 105 2.17 10.44 -20.50
CA LEU A 105 1.74 11.70 -19.88
C LEU A 105 2.85 12.19 -18.94
N PRO A 106 3.83 12.98 -19.43
CA PRO A 106 4.98 13.38 -18.64
C PRO A 106 4.58 14.32 -17.48
N LEU A 107 5.05 14.03 -16.27
CA LEU A 107 4.77 14.81 -15.07
C LEU A 107 5.79 15.95 -14.92
N THR A 108 5.86 16.86 -15.90
CA THR A 108 6.80 18.00 -15.93
C THR A 108 6.10 19.31 -15.63
N ASP A 109 6.90 20.35 -15.36
CA ASP A 109 6.42 21.71 -15.11
C ASP A 109 5.60 22.29 -16.27
N GLN A 110 5.93 21.93 -17.52
CA GLN A 110 5.18 22.31 -18.72
C GLN A 110 3.69 21.95 -18.65
N PHE A 111 3.35 20.80 -18.04
CA PHE A 111 1.97 20.31 -17.95
C PHE A 111 1.32 20.64 -16.61
N LEU A 112 2.05 21.26 -15.68
CA LEU A 112 1.54 21.60 -14.35
C LEU A 112 0.51 22.74 -14.46
N ILE A 113 -0.73 22.45 -14.10
CA ILE A 113 -1.81 23.45 -14.00
C ILE A 113 -1.70 24.19 -12.67
N CYS A 114 -1.67 23.44 -11.57
CA CYS A 114 -1.65 24.00 -10.23
C CYS A 114 -1.05 23.03 -9.22
N SER A 115 -0.72 23.56 -8.06
CA SER A 115 -0.29 22.79 -6.89
C SER A 115 -0.89 23.36 -5.62
N ARG A 116 -0.95 22.53 -4.58
CA ARG A 116 -1.30 22.97 -3.24
C ARG A 116 -0.53 22.20 -2.18
N TYR A 117 -0.40 22.84 -1.04
CA TYR A 117 0.20 22.28 0.16
C TYR A 117 -0.75 22.47 1.32
N VAL A 118 -0.90 21.42 2.12
CA VAL A 118 -1.75 21.39 3.30
C VAL A 118 -0.85 21.04 4.48
N LYS A 119 -0.83 21.90 5.49
CA LYS A 119 -0.09 21.65 6.74
C LYS A 119 -0.83 20.67 7.65
N GLU A 120 -2.16 20.76 7.63
CA GLU A 120 -3.07 19.93 8.40
C GLU A 120 -4.44 19.92 7.74
N GLY A 121 -5.21 18.84 7.96
CA GLY A 121 -6.57 18.72 7.48
C GLY A 121 -7.29 17.58 8.18
N SER A 122 -8.58 17.41 7.89
CA SER A 122 -9.34 16.29 8.44
C SER A 122 -10.34 15.76 7.42
N ILE A 123 -10.41 14.44 7.31
CA ILE A 123 -11.43 13.74 6.54
C ILE A 123 -12.37 13.11 7.56
N LYS A 124 -13.65 13.45 7.44
CA LYS A 124 -14.72 12.80 8.22
C LYS A 124 -15.03 11.45 7.58
N GLY A 125 -15.35 10.45 8.39
CA GLY A 125 -15.84 9.17 7.90
C GLY A 125 -17.08 9.36 7.03
N SER A 126 -17.19 8.60 5.94
CA SER A 126 -18.26 8.71 4.95
C SER A 126 -18.64 7.32 4.43
N GLY A 127 -19.91 7.11 4.07
CA GLY A 127 -20.35 5.90 3.36
C GLY A 127 -20.27 6.02 1.83
N ALA A 128 -19.81 7.17 1.32
CA ALA A 128 -19.77 7.49 -0.11
C ALA A 128 -18.42 8.06 -0.54
N GLY A 129 -18.11 7.95 -1.83
CA GLY A 129 -16.87 8.41 -2.43
C GLY A 129 -15.67 7.50 -2.12
N PHE A 130 -14.48 7.97 -2.51
CA PHE A 130 -13.25 7.20 -2.37
C PHE A 130 -12.66 7.23 -0.95
N TRP A 131 -12.87 8.32 -0.22
CA TRP A 131 -12.22 8.60 1.07
C TRP A 131 -13.22 8.44 2.21
N GLN A 132 -13.55 7.18 2.50
CA GLN A 132 -14.59 6.81 3.48
C GLN A 132 -14.07 6.72 4.92
N LEU A 133 -12.77 6.49 5.08
CA LEU A 133 -12.16 6.36 6.41
C LEU A 133 -11.83 7.73 6.99
N PRO A 134 -12.11 7.94 8.29
CA PRO A 134 -11.68 9.16 8.97
C PRO A 134 -10.14 9.26 8.98
N ALA A 135 -9.61 10.45 8.75
CA ALA A 135 -8.18 10.69 8.75
C ALA A 135 -7.84 12.09 9.25
N ASN A 136 -6.81 12.19 10.08
CA ASN A 136 -6.20 13.46 10.45
C ASN A 136 -4.99 13.67 9.53
N VAL A 137 -5.13 14.54 8.55
CA VAL A 137 -4.10 14.82 7.56
C VAL A 137 -3.04 15.73 8.17
N ASP A 138 -1.78 15.38 7.94
CA ASP A 138 -0.58 16.13 8.29
C ASP A 138 -0.01 16.80 7.02
N GLN A 139 1.23 17.29 7.07
CA GLN A 139 1.94 17.87 5.93
C GLN A 139 1.78 17.00 4.68
N SER A 140 1.17 17.57 3.66
CA SER A 140 0.74 16.87 2.45
C SER A 140 0.71 17.81 1.27
N PHE A 141 0.90 17.31 0.05
CA PHE A 141 0.83 18.12 -1.16
C PHE A 141 0.09 17.43 -2.29
N GLU A 142 -0.32 18.25 -3.24
CA GLU A 142 -0.92 17.81 -4.49
C GLU A 142 -0.40 18.66 -5.66
N MET A 143 -0.17 18.02 -6.79
CA MET A 143 0.21 18.63 -8.07
C MET A 143 -0.73 18.11 -9.14
N VAL A 144 -1.27 19.03 -9.95
CA VAL A 144 -2.30 18.75 -10.96
C VAL A 144 -1.71 19.04 -12.33
N PHE A 145 -1.75 18.04 -13.20
CA PHE A 145 -1.23 18.09 -14.56
C PHE A 145 -2.37 17.97 -15.57
N GLY A 146 -2.28 18.73 -16.65
CA GLY A 146 -3.31 18.82 -17.67
C GLY A 146 -2.78 18.55 -19.05
N TYR A 147 -3.43 17.65 -19.78
CA TYR A 147 -3.05 17.25 -21.13
C TYR A 147 -4.22 17.39 -22.09
N GLU A 148 -3.93 17.94 -23.27
CA GLU A 148 -4.76 17.85 -24.46
C GLU A 148 -4.05 17.01 -25.51
N ILE A 149 -4.77 16.04 -26.09
CA ILE A 149 -4.26 15.15 -27.14
C ILE A 149 -5.11 15.42 -28.39
N PRO A 150 -4.52 16.08 -29.41
CA PRO A 150 -5.22 16.40 -30.65
C PRO A 150 -5.77 15.15 -31.33
N VAL A 151 -6.95 15.26 -31.95
CA VAL A 151 -7.54 14.19 -32.76
C VAL A 151 -6.91 14.15 -34.17
N SER A 152 -6.35 15.28 -34.64
CA SER A 152 -5.84 15.41 -36.01
C SER A 152 -4.33 15.20 -36.07
N GLY A 153 -3.92 14.19 -36.83
CA GLY A 153 -2.53 13.93 -37.19
C GLY A 153 -1.95 12.75 -36.43
N PHE A 154 -1.10 11.98 -37.09
CA PHE A 154 -0.41 10.79 -36.58
C PHE A 154 0.47 11.03 -35.33
N THR A 155 0.39 12.19 -34.69
CA THR A 155 1.22 12.56 -33.55
C THR A 155 0.46 12.34 -32.25
N SER A 156 0.84 11.28 -31.54
CA SER A 156 0.39 10.92 -30.19
C SER A 156 0.96 11.83 -29.08
N GLN A 157 1.53 12.99 -29.42
CA GLN A 157 2.23 13.87 -28.49
C GLN A 157 1.23 14.72 -27.69
N PRO A 158 1.23 14.65 -26.36
CA PRO A 158 0.35 15.49 -25.54
C PRO A 158 0.81 16.96 -25.54
N ALA A 159 -0.14 17.88 -25.56
CA ALA A 159 0.04 19.31 -25.34
C ALA A 159 -0.51 19.71 -23.96
N PRO A 160 -0.03 20.80 -23.32
CA PRO A 160 -0.61 21.28 -22.07
C PRO A 160 -2.03 21.82 -22.30
N LEU A 161 -2.92 21.67 -21.30
CA LEU A 161 -4.25 22.28 -21.34
C LEU A 161 -4.18 23.81 -21.37
N SER A 162 -5.06 24.44 -22.15
CA SER A 162 -5.18 25.90 -22.18
C SER A 162 -5.85 26.44 -20.90
N SER A 163 -5.61 27.73 -20.59
CA SER A 163 -6.30 28.41 -19.48
C SER A 163 -7.82 28.41 -19.62
N ASP A 164 -8.30 28.48 -20.86
CA ASP A 164 -9.71 28.50 -21.18
C ASP A 164 -10.34 27.13 -20.90
N ASP A 165 -9.65 26.04 -21.26
CA ASP A 165 -10.12 24.68 -20.95
C ASP A 165 -10.13 24.38 -19.46
N ILE A 166 -9.13 24.88 -18.71
CA ILE A 166 -9.03 24.69 -17.25
C ILE A 166 -10.21 25.33 -16.52
N SER A 167 -10.64 26.50 -16.97
CA SER A 167 -11.76 27.25 -16.38
C SER A 167 -13.13 26.86 -16.94
N SER A 168 -13.16 26.10 -18.03
CA SER A 168 -14.38 25.68 -18.70
C SER A 168 -15.10 24.57 -17.94
N ASP A 169 -16.44 24.69 -17.85
CA ASP A 169 -17.31 23.60 -17.42
C ASP A 169 -17.34 22.43 -18.43
N GLN A 170 -16.71 22.59 -19.60
CA GLN A 170 -16.56 21.58 -20.66
C GLN A 170 -15.22 20.83 -20.59
N LEU A 171 -14.48 20.92 -19.47
CA LEU A 171 -13.24 20.15 -19.30
C LEU A 171 -13.53 18.64 -19.32
N MET A 172 -14.60 18.20 -18.66
CA MET A 172 -15.07 16.82 -18.57
C MET A 172 -16.58 16.74 -18.87
N PRO A 173 -17.02 16.88 -20.14
CA PRO A 173 -18.43 16.85 -20.52
C PRO A 173 -19.07 15.48 -20.27
N GLU A 174 -20.40 15.44 -20.12
CA GLU A 174 -21.13 14.17 -20.04
C GLU A 174 -21.00 13.44 -21.37
N ALA A 175 -20.75 12.13 -21.31
CA ALA A 175 -20.37 11.29 -22.46
C ALA A 175 -21.35 11.34 -23.65
N LEU A 176 -22.61 11.73 -23.43
CA LEU A 176 -23.64 11.86 -24.48
C LEU A 176 -23.83 13.30 -24.98
N ALA A 177 -23.60 14.31 -24.14
CA ALA A 177 -23.82 15.71 -24.51
C ALA A 177 -22.76 16.23 -25.49
N ALA A 178 -21.54 15.70 -25.43
CA ALA A 178 -20.42 16.13 -26.27
C ALA A 178 -20.52 15.73 -27.75
N LEU A 179 -21.40 14.79 -28.10
CA LEU A 179 -21.50 14.26 -29.47
C LEU A 179 -22.44 15.05 -30.39
N PHE A 180 -23.30 15.92 -29.85
CA PHE A 180 -24.35 16.59 -30.62
C PHE A 180 -24.49 18.08 -30.24
N HIS A 181 -23.57 18.91 -30.71
CA HIS A 181 -23.81 20.34 -30.84
C HIS A 181 -24.11 20.67 -32.30
N THR A 182 -25.39 20.73 -32.64
CA THR A 182 -25.86 21.41 -33.85
C THR A 182 -26.64 22.64 -33.39
N ASP A 183 -26.24 23.82 -33.83
CA ASP A 183 -27.06 25.01 -33.61
C ASP A 183 -28.41 24.80 -34.32
N PRO A 184 -29.55 24.97 -33.63
CA PRO A 184 -30.85 24.80 -34.25
C PRO A 184 -30.99 25.76 -35.44
N GLY A 185 -31.05 25.21 -36.67
CA GLY A 185 -31.24 25.97 -37.90
C GLY A 185 -30.01 26.13 -38.81
N SER A 186 -28.85 25.52 -38.50
CA SER A 186 -27.75 25.50 -39.48
C SER A 186 -28.03 24.47 -40.60
N GLU A 187 -28.01 24.93 -41.85
CA GLU A 187 -28.06 24.06 -43.05
C GLU A 187 -26.70 23.43 -43.37
N GLU A 188 -25.66 23.70 -42.57
CA GLU A 188 -24.37 23.04 -42.71
C GLU A 188 -24.50 21.57 -42.31
N PHE A 189 -24.10 20.66 -43.19
CA PHE A 189 -23.93 19.23 -42.87
C PHE A 189 -23.25 19.11 -41.52
N ALA A 190 -23.96 18.56 -40.53
CA ALA A 190 -23.49 18.43 -39.16
C ALA A 190 -22.11 17.76 -39.15
N THR A 191 -21.06 18.59 -39.10
CA THR A 191 -19.71 18.09 -39.13
C THR A 191 -19.44 17.62 -37.71
N LEU A 192 -19.43 16.30 -37.51
CA LEU A 192 -19.19 15.69 -36.20
C LEU A 192 -17.77 16.09 -35.74
N ARG A 193 -17.67 17.14 -34.92
CA ARG A 193 -16.41 17.54 -34.30
C ARG A 193 -16.23 16.72 -33.03
N THR A 194 -15.36 15.73 -33.08
CA THR A 194 -14.92 15.05 -31.85
C THR A 194 -14.02 16.01 -31.07
N PRO A 195 -14.36 16.35 -29.81
CA PRO A 195 -13.48 17.17 -29.00
C PRO A 195 -12.13 16.45 -28.81
N PRO A 196 -11.03 17.20 -28.59
CA PRO A 196 -9.75 16.59 -28.26
C PRO A 196 -9.87 15.77 -26.97
N LEU A 197 -9.02 14.74 -26.86
CA LEU A 197 -8.94 13.97 -25.62
C LEU A 197 -8.26 14.86 -24.57
N ARG A 198 -8.94 15.04 -23.45
CA ARG A 198 -8.42 15.77 -22.29
C ARG A 198 -8.21 14.83 -21.14
N VAL A 199 -7.05 14.95 -20.52
CA VAL A 199 -6.66 14.12 -19.38
C VAL A 199 -6.15 15.02 -18.27
N VAL A 200 -6.62 14.77 -17.05
CA VAL A 200 -6.07 15.38 -15.84
C VAL A 200 -5.42 14.28 -15.02
N VAL A 201 -4.18 14.52 -14.60
CA VAL A 201 -3.43 13.64 -13.71
C VAL A 201 -3.15 14.38 -12.42
N VAL A 202 -3.48 13.77 -11.29
CA VAL A 202 -3.22 14.31 -9.95
C VAL A 202 -2.18 13.44 -9.26
N VAL A 203 -1.08 14.05 -8.87
CA VAL A 203 -0.05 13.43 -8.01
C VAL A 203 -0.21 14.00 -6.62
N SER A 204 -0.29 13.14 -5.60
CA SER A 204 -0.31 13.61 -4.21
C SER A 204 0.49 12.71 -3.28
N LEU A 205 1.06 13.34 -2.26
CA LEU A 205 1.52 12.65 -1.06
C LEU A 205 0.66 13.13 0.10
N VAL A 206 -0.22 12.26 0.58
CA VAL A 206 -1.03 12.54 1.77
C VAL A 206 -0.48 11.77 2.94
N CYS A 207 0.04 12.49 3.94
CA CYS A 207 0.49 11.90 5.18
C CYS A 207 -0.59 12.06 6.23
N CYS A 208 -0.90 11.01 6.98
CA CYS A 208 -1.89 11.03 8.05
C CYS A 208 -1.25 10.75 9.40
N LYS A 209 -1.75 11.42 10.43
CA LYS A 209 -1.37 11.17 11.82
C LYS A 209 -1.72 9.74 12.24
N GLU A 210 -1.14 9.33 13.37
CA GLU A 210 -1.30 7.99 13.92
C GLU A 210 -2.78 7.61 14.12
N ARG A 211 -3.17 6.44 13.61
CA ARG A 211 -4.47 5.80 13.89
C ARG A 211 -4.29 4.30 13.99
N TYR A 212 -5.26 3.63 14.62
CA TYR A 212 -5.21 2.18 14.85
C TYR A 212 -5.97 1.36 13.81
N ASP A 213 -6.60 1.99 12.82
CA ASP A 213 -7.47 1.36 11.83
C ASP A 213 -6.74 0.92 10.55
N PHE A 214 -5.41 0.68 10.61
CA PHE A 214 -4.64 0.20 9.46
C PHE A 214 -4.60 -1.34 9.37
N VAL A 215 -4.44 -2.01 10.52
CA VAL A 215 -4.38 -3.48 10.60
C VAL A 215 -5.61 -4.04 11.30
N PRO A 216 -6.00 -5.30 11.03
CA PRO A 216 -7.09 -5.96 11.74
C PRO A 216 -6.93 -5.93 13.27
N GLY A 217 -8.06 -5.84 13.97
CA GLY A 217 -8.10 -5.87 15.43
C GLY A 217 -7.61 -4.57 16.11
N ASN A 218 -7.32 -3.53 15.31
CA ASN A 218 -6.82 -2.25 15.75
C ASN A 218 -5.51 -2.31 16.57
N VAL A 219 -4.64 -3.30 16.32
CA VAL A 219 -3.50 -3.58 17.21
C VAL A 219 -2.27 -2.69 16.98
N LEU A 220 -2.13 -2.11 15.79
CA LEU A 220 -1.00 -1.27 15.40
C LEU A 220 -1.45 0.17 15.20
N GLY A 221 -0.86 1.09 15.97
CA GLY A 221 -0.94 2.52 15.73
C GLY A 221 0.02 2.87 14.59
N ALA A 222 -0.51 3.25 13.45
CA ALA A 222 0.27 3.50 12.24
C ALA A 222 0.00 4.90 11.70
N GLY A 223 1.05 5.57 11.27
CA GLY A 223 0.92 6.76 10.44
C GLY A 223 0.78 6.31 9.00
N ARG A 224 -0.27 6.75 8.31
CA ARG A 224 -0.51 6.37 6.91
C ARG A 224 0.16 7.34 5.96
N VAL A 225 0.58 6.82 4.81
CA VAL A 225 1.19 7.57 3.72
C VAL A 225 0.52 7.14 2.43
N TYR A 226 -0.07 8.07 1.71
CA TYR A 226 -0.77 7.83 0.47
C TYR A 226 -0.03 8.53 -0.68
N PRO A 227 0.91 7.84 -1.34
CA PRO A 227 1.52 8.35 -2.57
C PRO A 227 0.58 8.07 -3.76
N LEU A 228 -0.48 8.87 -3.86
CA LEU A 228 -1.57 8.62 -4.81
C LEU A 228 -1.23 9.15 -6.19
N LEU A 229 -1.78 8.48 -7.19
CA LEU A 229 -1.90 8.98 -8.54
C LEU A 229 -3.36 8.83 -8.97
N MET A 230 -4.01 9.90 -9.44
CA MET A 230 -5.38 9.85 -9.94
C MET A 230 -5.42 10.31 -11.38
N ILE A 231 -6.12 9.56 -12.24
CA ILE A 231 -6.25 9.86 -13.68
C ILE A 231 -7.73 9.99 -14.00
N ILE A 232 -8.11 11.05 -14.71
CA ILE A 232 -9.45 11.23 -15.27
C ILE A 232 -9.33 11.71 -16.71
N ALA A 233 -10.20 11.20 -17.58
CA ALA A 233 -10.24 11.57 -18.98
C ALA A 233 -11.67 11.93 -19.40
N ASN A 234 -11.82 12.82 -20.37
CA ASN A 234 -13.12 13.22 -20.91
C ASN A 234 -13.71 12.21 -21.91
N SER A 235 -12.98 11.14 -22.22
CA SER A 235 -13.36 10.09 -23.17
C SER A 235 -12.97 8.73 -22.61
N ALA A 236 -13.59 7.68 -23.14
CA ALA A 236 -13.27 6.31 -22.78
C ALA A 236 -11.83 5.98 -23.21
N LEU A 237 -11.14 5.22 -22.37
CA LEU A 237 -9.80 4.70 -22.61
C LEU A 237 -9.85 3.17 -22.66
N ASP A 238 -8.92 2.54 -23.39
CA ASP A 238 -8.74 1.08 -23.29
C ASP A 238 -8.01 0.75 -21.99
N HIS A 239 -6.97 1.55 -21.67
CA HIS A 239 -6.26 1.43 -20.42
C HIS A 239 -5.68 2.75 -19.94
N ALA A 240 -5.49 2.84 -18.62
CA ALA A 240 -4.70 3.87 -17.97
C ALA A 240 -3.71 3.21 -17.00
N VAL A 241 -2.44 3.56 -17.10
CA VAL A 241 -1.35 3.00 -16.30
C VAL A 241 -0.77 4.11 -15.42
N GLY A 242 -0.58 3.79 -14.15
CA GLY A 242 0.16 4.64 -13.22
C GLY A 242 1.12 3.81 -12.38
N ALA A 243 2.34 4.32 -12.21
CA ALA A 243 3.34 3.71 -11.37
C ALA A 243 3.80 4.63 -10.23
N VAL A 244 4.10 4.01 -9.09
CA VAL A 244 4.66 4.64 -7.89
C VAL A 244 5.80 3.77 -7.40
N LYS A 245 6.99 4.34 -7.31
CA LYS A 245 8.18 3.69 -6.77
C LYS A 245 8.45 4.22 -5.37
N VAL A 246 8.64 3.31 -4.42
CA VAL A 246 9.00 3.64 -3.04
C VAL A 246 10.29 2.90 -2.66
N ALA A 247 11.20 3.60 -1.99
CA ALA A 247 12.45 3.04 -1.51
C ALA A 247 12.62 3.34 -0.02
N ARG A 248 12.79 2.31 0.80
CA ARG A 248 13.25 2.47 2.18
C ARG A 248 14.77 2.67 2.23
N PRO A 249 15.28 3.27 3.32
CA PRO A 249 16.69 3.14 3.66
C PRO A 249 17.12 1.67 3.69
N PRO A 250 18.21 1.28 2.99
CA PRO A 250 18.73 -0.08 3.04
C PRO A 250 19.29 -0.44 4.41
N ARG A 251 19.61 0.56 5.22
CA ARG A 251 20.06 0.39 6.61
C ARG A 251 19.10 1.04 7.59
N ALA A 252 18.81 0.34 8.68
CA ALA A 252 18.06 0.90 9.79
C ALA A 252 18.87 2.04 10.44
N ALA A 253 18.22 3.16 10.70
CA ALA A 253 18.87 4.29 11.38
C ALA A 253 19.15 4.00 12.85
N HIS A 254 18.38 3.07 13.44
CA HIS A 254 18.49 2.65 14.83
C HIS A 254 18.45 1.12 14.87
N THR A 255 19.47 0.50 15.46
CA THR A 255 19.52 -0.96 15.66
C THR A 255 19.12 -1.37 17.07
N GLU A 256 18.81 -0.40 17.94
CA GLU A 256 18.33 -0.64 19.30
C GLU A 256 17.02 0.11 19.51
N MET A 257 15.95 -0.62 19.81
CA MET A 257 14.61 -0.06 19.98
C MET A 257 13.89 -0.75 21.15
N TRP A 258 13.46 0.02 22.15
CA TRP A 258 12.81 -0.50 23.37
C TRP A 258 13.60 -1.60 24.10
N GLY A 259 14.94 -1.52 24.07
CA GLY A 259 15.82 -2.54 24.66
C GLY A 259 15.93 -3.81 23.82
N GLU A 260 15.40 -3.83 22.60
CA GLU A 260 15.55 -4.90 21.62
C GLU A 260 16.64 -4.54 20.61
N THR A 261 17.30 -5.56 20.06
CA THR A 261 18.30 -5.41 19.01
C THR A 261 17.71 -5.78 17.65
N MET A 262 18.09 -5.03 16.61
CA MET A 262 17.72 -5.27 15.22
C MET A 262 18.96 -5.35 14.34
N THR A 263 18.84 -6.04 13.21
CA THR A 263 19.88 -6.06 12.19
C THR A 263 20.03 -4.67 11.58
N SER A 264 21.23 -4.31 11.17
CA SER A 264 21.46 -3.01 10.50
C SER A 264 20.86 -2.92 9.11
N THR A 265 20.51 -4.04 8.46
CA THR A 265 19.99 -4.08 7.09
C THR A 265 18.49 -4.30 7.05
N SER A 266 17.80 -3.52 6.23
CA SER A 266 16.38 -3.72 5.95
C SER A 266 16.15 -4.68 4.78
N SER A 267 15.04 -5.41 4.82
CA SER A 267 14.62 -6.28 3.72
C SER A 267 13.10 -6.38 3.59
N ALA A 268 12.65 -6.69 2.39
CA ALA A 268 11.27 -6.99 2.09
C ALA A 268 10.88 -8.41 2.52
N ALA A 269 9.63 -8.56 2.91
CA ALA A 269 8.96 -9.83 3.08
C ALA A 269 7.56 -9.74 2.47
N PHE A 270 7.17 -10.76 1.70
CA PHE A 270 5.84 -10.85 1.10
C PHE A 270 5.01 -11.91 1.82
N PHE A 271 3.73 -11.65 2.01
CA PHE A 271 2.82 -12.58 2.68
C PHE A 271 1.54 -12.78 1.88
N THR A 272 1.01 -14.00 1.90
CA THR A 272 -0.34 -14.33 1.43
C THR A 272 -1.20 -14.64 2.63
N ASP A 273 -2.25 -13.86 2.83
CA ASP A 273 -3.23 -14.04 3.88
C ASP A 273 -4.03 -15.33 3.67
N ARG A 274 -4.27 -16.05 4.76
CA ARG A 274 -5.07 -17.26 4.78
C ARG A 274 -6.55 -16.91 4.71
N ASN A 275 -7.25 -17.42 3.70
CA ASN A 275 -8.65 -17.08 3.42
C ASN A 275 -9.66 -17.90 4.25
N GLN A 276 -9.58 -17.76 5.56
CA GLN A 276 -10.45 -18.44 6.52
C GLN A 276 -11.27 -17.44 7.33
N THR A 277 -12.47 -17.87 7.73
CA THR A 277 -13.35 -17.13 8.63
C THR A 277 -12.99 -17.42 10.07
N GLY A 278 -12.99 -16.39 10.91
CA GLY A 278 -12.72 -16.49 12.34
C GLY A 278 -11.25 -16.28 12.69
N PHE A 279 -11.00 -15.74 13.88
CA PHE A 279 -9.64 -15.55 14.38
C PHE A 279 -9.10 -16.89 14.89
N PRO A 280 -7.96 -17.36 14.40
CA PRO A 280 -7.36 -18.60 14.90
C PRO A 280 -6.96 -18.43 16.37
N GLY A 281 -7.09 -19.49 17.17
CA GLY A 281 -6.86 -19.42 18.62
C GLY A 281 -5.49 -18.89 19.03
N LEU A 282 -4.44 -19.14 18.23
CA LEU A 282 -3.12 -18.55 18.41
C LEU A 282 -2.61 -17.92 17.11
N PRO A 283 -1.94 -16.75 17.17
CA PRO A 283 -1.52 -15.99 15.99
C PRO A 283 -0.23 -16.54 15.36
N HIS A 284 -0.07 -17.87 15.27
CA HIS A 284 1.04 -18.43 14.50
C HIS A 284 0.91 -18.05 13.02
N TRP A 285 2.03 -17.97 12.30
CA TRP A 285 2.03 -17.55 10.91
C TRP A 285 1.24 -18.51 10.01
N ASP A 286 1.27 -19.82 10.26
CA ASP A 286 0.47 -20.82 9.53
C ASP A 286 -1.04 -20.68 9.75
N ASN A 287 -1.43 -19.96 10.80
CA ASN A 287 -2.82 -19.64 11.08
C ASN A 287 -3.29 -18.36 10.38
N ILE A 288 -2.38 -17.43 10.10
CA ILE A 288 -2.68 -16.11 9.52
C ILE A 288 -2.40 -16.10 8.01
N PHE A 289 -1.38 -16.83 7.57
CA PHE A 289 -0.87 -16.83 6.21
C PHE A 289 -0.96 -18.22 5.58
N ASP A 290 -1.25 -18.24 4.27
CA ASP A 290 -1.11 -19.45 3.47
C ASP A 290 0.37 -19.74 3.21
N TYR A 291 1.13 -18.71 2.84
CA TYR A 291 2.58 -18.75 2.65
C TYR A 291 3.20 -17.34 2.72
N TYR A 292 4.53 -17.29 2.76
CA TYR A 292 5.30 -16.04 2.77
C TYR A 292 6.68 -16.22 2.14
N TRP A 293 7.23 -15.15 1.59
CA TRP A 293 8.61 -15.10 1.11
C TRP A 293 9.42 -14.06 1.86
N ILE A 294 10.36 -14.52 2.67
CA ILE A 294 11.32 -13.64 3.34
C ILE A 294 12.49 -13.37 2.40
N ARG A 295 12.85 -12.10 2.19
CA ARG A 295 13.89 -11.67 1.25
C ARG A 295 13.65 -12.21 -0.17
N PRO A 296 12.49 -11.92 -0.78
CA PRO A 296 12.23 -12.30 -2.15
C PRO A 296 13.30 -11.71 -3.08
N PRO A 297 13.69 -12.42 -4.16
CA PRO A 297 14.62 -11.90 -5.14
C PRO A 297 14.00 -10.71 -5.89
N ALA A 298 14.86 -9.86 -6.45
CA ALA A 298 14.41 -8.81 -7.34
C ALA A 298 13.63 -9.43 -8.52
N GLY A 299 12.55 -8.76 -8.94
CA GLY A 299 11.68 -9.27 -9.99
C GLY A 299 10.28 -8.69 -9.94
N LYS A 300 9.47 -9.06 -10.93
CA LYS A 300 8.07 -8.63 -11.07
C LYS A 300 7.13 -9.70 -10.52
N TYR A 301 6.13 -9.25 -9.77
CA TYR A 301 5.15 -10.07 -9.07
C TYR A 301 3.75 -9.54 -9.33
N THR A 302 2.80 -10.42 -9.63
CA THR A 302 1.39 -10.04 -9.79
C THR A 302 0.71 -9.99 -8.43
N MET A 303 0.18 -8.85 -8.03
CA MET A 303 -0.39 -8.64 -6.69
C MET A 303 -1.91 -8.64 -6.70
N VAL A 304 -2.49 -8.04 -7.74
CA VAL A 304 -3.93 -8.03 -7.97
C VAL A 304 -4.18 -8.35 -9.44
N THR A 305 -5.13 -9.24 -9.70
CA THR A 305 -5.69 -9.44 -11.03
C THR A 305 -7.00 -8.64 -11.12
N PRO A 306 -7.37 -8.06 -12.27
CA PRO A 306 -8.69 -7.43 -12.44
C PRO A 306 -9.81 -8.37 -11.98
N SER A 307 -10.77 -7.83 -11.22
CA SER A 307 -11.77 -8.62 -10.49
C SER A 307 -12.81 -9.28 -11.40
N ASP A 308 -13.09 -8.66 -12.55
CA ASP A 308 -13.94 -9.17 -13.63
C ASP A 308 -13.36 -10.42 -14.30
N GLN A 309 -12.05 -10.64 -14.16
CA GLN A 309 -11.34 -11.83 -14.62
C GLN A 309 -11.13 -12.87 -13.49
N GLY A 310 -11.44 -12.50 -12.25
CA GLY A 310 -11.14 -13.29 -11.06
C GLY A 310 -12.19 -14.35 -10.76
N ARG A 311 -11.87 -15.63 -10.97
CA ARG A 311 -12.52 -16.75 -10.27
C ARG A 311 -11.71 -17.15 -9.04
N GLU A 312 -12.38 -17.76 -8.07
CA GLU A 312 -11.69 -18.48 -7.01
C GLU A 312 -10.79 -19.57 -7.61
N ARG A 313 -9.58 -19.72 -7.06
CA ARG A 313 -8.58 -20.71 -7.51
C ARG A 313 -8.11 -21.51 -6.31
N ILE A 314 -7.93 -22.81 -6.50
CA ILE A 314 -7.37 -23.72 -5.49
C ILE A 314 -6.07 -24.29 -6.06
N ILE A 315 -5.00 -24.19 -5.30
CA ILE A 315 -3.69 -24.71 -5.65
C ILE A 315 -3.44 -25.88 -4.71
N ARG A 316 -3.59 -27.09 -5.24
CA ARG A 316 -3.48 -28.32 -4.47
C ARG A 316 -2.08 -28.54 -3.96
N ASP A 317 -1.98 -28.96 -2.71
CA ASP A 317 -0.70 -29.26 -2.05
C ASP A 317 0.32 -28.11 -2.20
N GLY A 318 -0.19 -26.86 -2.20
CA GLY A 318 0.60 -25.68 -2.50
C GLY A 318 1.63 -25.38 -1.41
N VAL A 319 1.36 -25.80 -0.17
CA VAL A 319 2.20 -25.54 1.00
C VAL A 319 2.18 -26.74 1.94
N THR A 320 3.36 -27.11 2.46
CA THR A 320 3.47 -28.11 3.51
C THR A 320 3.45 -27.42 4.87
N VAL A 321 2.51 -27.81 5.72
CA VAL A 321 2.34 -27.30 7.09
C VAL A 321 2.84 -28.34 8.08
N HIS A 322 3.58 -27.89 9.09
CA HIS A 322 3.95 -28.72 10.23
C HIS A 322 2.88 -28.61 11.31
N ASP A 323 2.05 -29.66 11.45
CA ASP A 323 0.99 -29.70 12.45
C ASP A 323 1.56 -30.08 13.83
N ARG A 324 1.10 -29.36 14.86
CA ARG A 324 1.44 -29.57 16.27
C ARG A 324 0.46 -30.51 16.97
N SER A 325 -0.61 -30.94 16.29
CA SER A 325 -1.75 -31.64 16.90
C SER A 325 -1.43 -33.06 17.41
N SER A 326 -0.29 -33.66 17.06
CA SER A 326 0.04 -34.97 17.58
C SER A 326 0.44 -34.88 19.07
N VAL A 327 -0.50 -35.26 19.94
CA VAL A 327 -0.33 -35.48 21.39
C VAL A 327 0.84 -36.44 21.69
N LEU A 328 1.26 -37.21 20.68
CA LEU A 328 2.37 -38.18 20.72
C LEU A 328 3.71 -37.61 20.22
N GLY A 329 3.73 -36.33 19.83
CA GLY A 329 4.90 -35.61 19.42
C GLY A 329 5.46 -35.98 18.03
N ARG A 330 4.88 -36.92 17.29
CA ARG A 330 5.32 -37.17 15.92
C ARG A 330 5.23 -35.87 15.10
N GLU A 331 6.33 -35.52 14.43
CA GLU A 331 6.36 -34.44 13.46
C GLU A 331 5.44 -34.88 12.31
N GLU A 332 4.23 -34.33 12.28
CA GLU A 332 3.26 -34.57 11.24
C GLU A 332 3.32 -33.39 10.29
N THR A 333 3.61 -33.69 9.03
CA THR A 333 3.49 -32.74 7.94
C THR A 333 2.21 -33.04 7.20
N SER A 334 1.46 -32.01 6.87
CA SER A 334 0.31 -32.10 5.98
C SER A 334 0.48 -31.12 4.85
N ASP A 335 0.25 -31.58 3.63
CA ASP A 335 0.11 -30.68 2.50
C ASP A 335 -1.25 -30.00 2.59
N ARG A 336 -1.27 -28.71 2.27
CA ARG A 336 -2.43 -27.84 2.40
C ARG A 336 -2.68 -27.14 1.07
N ASP A 337 -3.94 -27.19 0.65
CA ASP A 337 -4.45 -26.41 -0.46
C ASP A 337 -4.39 -24.91 -0.17
N VAL A 338 -3.91 -24.14 -1.14
CA VAL A 338 -3.95 -22.67 -1.08
C VAL A 338 -5.17 -22.18 -1.84
N ARG A 339 -6.04 -21.46 -1.16
CA ARG A 339 -7.25 -20.86 -1.74
C ARG A 339 -6.98 -19.40 -2.09
N LYS A 340 -7.09 -19.04 -3.37
CA LYS A 340 -7.01 -17.66 -3.86
C LYS A 340 -8.40 -17.14 -4.21
N LEU A 341 -8.78 -16.00 -3.63
CA LEU A 341 -10.06 -15.34 -3.93
C LEU A 341 -10.02 -14.57 -5.26
N PRO A 342 -11.18 -14.19 -5.82
CA PRO A 342 -11.25 -13.26 -6.95
C PRO A 342 -10.38 -12.03 -6.74
N GLY A 343 -9.58 -11.71 -7.75
CA GLY A 343 -8.64 -10.59 -7.73
C GLY A 343 -7.33 -10.82 -6.96
N GLN A 344 -7.19 -11.89 -6.17
CA GLN A 344 -5.99 -12.13 -5.37
C GLN A 344 -4.82 -12.66 -6.21
N GLY A 345 -3.71 -11.92 -6.26
CA GLY A 345 -2.49 -12.34 -6.94
C GLY A 345 -1.58 -13.28 -6.11
N GLU A 346 -0.28 -13.13 -6.32
CA GLU A 346 0.79 -13.91 -5.69
C GLU A 346 0.91 -13.63 -4.19
N PHE A 347 0.76 -12.38 -3.76
CA PHE A 347 0.85 -11.99 -2.36
C PHE A 347 -0.23 -10.94 -2.06
N ASP A 348 -0.53 -10.70 -0.79
CA ASP A 348 -1.54 -9.74 -0.32
C ASP A 348 -0.91 -8.45 0.25
N ASN A 349 0.35 -8.54 0.68
CA ASN A 349 1.06 -7.44 1.29
C ASN A 349 2.59 -7.58 1.21
N VAL A 350 3.27 -6.46 1.48
CA VAL A 350 4.72 -6.38 1.68
C VAL A 350 5.04 -5.61 2.95
N HIS A 351 6.03 -6.14 3.68
CA HIS A 351 6.65 -5.50 4.83
C HIS A 351 8.11 -5.22 4.52
N MET A 352 8.58 -4.00 4.76
CA MET A 352 9.99 -3.62 4.59
C MET A 352 10.56 -3.13 5.92
N ALA A 353 11.44 -3.93 6.52
CA ALA A 353 11.97 -3.69 7.86
C ALA A 353 13.33 -4.37 8.07
N PRO A 354 14.13 -3.95 9.07
CA PRO A 354 15.22 -4.76 9.57
C PRO A 354 14.70 -6.06 10.21
N GLY A 355 15.55 -7.09 10.31
CA GLY A 355 15.27 -8.24 11.17
C GLY A 355 15.50 -7.89 12.64
N MET A 356 14.88 -8.63 13.56
CA MET A 356 15.24 -8.58 14.97
C MET A 356 16.35 -9.57 15.30
N VAL A 357 17.16 -9.27 16.31
CA VAL A 357 18.27 -10.10 16.77
C VAL A 357 18.03 -10.42 18.24
N ALA A 358 18.15 -11.68 18.62
CA ALA A 358 18.07 -12.06 20.01
C ALA A 358 19.32 -11.58 20.77
N SER A 359 19.24 -11.44 22.09
CA SER A 359 20.42 -11.07 22.87
C SER A 359 21.51 -12.13 22.72
N GLN A 360 22.76 -11.73 22.89
CA GLN A 360 23.90 -12.64 22.82
C GLN A 360 23.74 -13.82 23.81
N GLU A 361 23.27 -13.54 25.03
CA GLU A 361 22.95 -14.55 26.05
C GLU A 361 21.93 -15.58 25.53
N VAL A 362 20.89 -15.14 24.84
CA VAL A 362 19.89 -16.03 24.23
C VAL A 362 20.51 -16.87 23.12
N LEU A 363 21.32 -16.27 22.25
CA LEU A 363 21.97 -16.96 21.14
C LEU A 363 22.92 -18.05 21.65
N GLU A 364 23.72 -17.73 22.67
CA GLU A 364 24.66 -18.67 23.31
C GLU A 364 23.95 -19.80 24.04
N ALA A 365 22.86 -19.51 24.75
CA ALA A 365 22.07 -20.51 25.45
C ALA A 365 21.26 -21.42 24.51
N ASN A 366 21.06 -21.01 23.24
CA ASN A 366 20.19 -21.67 22.28
C ASN A 366 20.87 -21.82 20.91
N GLU A 367 22.13 -22.27 20.89
CA GLU A 367 22.91 -22.45 19.65
C GLU A 367 22.24 -23.39 18.63
N ASP A 368 21.31 -24.25 19.08
CA ASP A 368 20.55 -25.17 18.23
C ASP A 368 19.33 -24.51 17.56
N LEU A 369 18.92 -23.31 18.00
CA LEU A 369 17.78 -22.57 17.46
C LEU A 369 18.22 -21.61 16.34
N LYS A 370 17.87 -21.97 15.12
CA LYS A 370 18.09 -21.19 13.90
C LYS A 370 17.25 -19.92 13.87
N GLY A 371 17.80 -18.87 13.26
CA GLY A 371 17.08 -17.67 12.87
C GLY A 371 16.81 -16.69 14.02
N LEU A 372 17.28 -16.95 15.24
CA LEU A 372 17.24 -15.99 16.35
C LEU A 372 18.16 -14.78 16.11
N ASP A 373 19.18 -14.95 15.27
CA ASP A 373 20.11 -13.90 14.84
C ASP A 373 19.50 -12.97 13.77
N ASN A 374 18.34 -13.31 13.22
CA ASN A 374 17.66 -12.56 12.17
C ASN A 374 16.18 -12.98 12.03
N VAL A 375 15.37 -12.54 12.99
CA VAL A 375 13.94 -12.80 13.05
C VAL A 375 13.18 -11.78 12.22
N THR A 376 12.52 -12.22 11.16
CA THR A 376 11.60 -11.35 10.40
C THR A 376 10.36 -11.03 11.21
N MET A 377 9.99 -9.76 11.24
CA MET A 377 8.77 -9.30 11.91
C MET A 377 7.56 -9.48 10.99
N ALA A 378 6.48 -10.08 11.52
CA ALA A 378 5.10 -10.10 10.98
C ALA A 378 4.17 -10.80 11.99
N PRO A 379 2.84 -10.55 11.96
CA PRO A 379 2.09 -9.67 11.06
C PRO A 379 1.97 -8.21 11.54
N PHE A 380 2.06 -7.95 12.85
CA PHE A 380 2.00 -6.60 13.44
C PHE A 380 3.40 -6.16 13.89
N CYS A 381 4.21 -5.75 12.92
CA CYS A 381 5.58 -5.28 13.14
C CYS A 381 5.55 -3.84 13.65
N MET A 382 5.90 -3.64 14.91
CA MET A 382 5.96 -2.29 15.48
C MET A 382 7.34 -1.62 15.38
N HIS A 383 8.41 -2.39 15.12
CA HIS A 383 9.78 -1.88 15.08
C HIS A 383 10.16 -1.57 13.64
N ASP A 384 10.36 -0.28 13.35
CA ASP A 384 10.90 0.22 12.09
C ASP A 384 10.37 -0.49 10.82
N CYS A 385 9.05 -0.65 10.72
CA CYS A 385 8.43 -1.39 9.62
C CYS A 385 7.49 -0.50 8.80
N PHE A 386 7.70 -0.52 7.48
CA PHE A 386 6.78 0.06 6.51
C PHE A 386 5.96 -1.07 5.88
N HIS A 387 4.65 -0.85 5.82
CA HIS A 387 3.65 -1.85 5.44
C HIS A 387 2.89 -1.34 4.21
N MET A 388 2.64 -2.21 3.24
CA MET A 388 1.67 -1.98 2.18
C MET A 388 0.80 -3.22 2.03
N HIS A 389 -0.51 -3.03 2.17
CA HIS A 389 -1.52 -4.07 2.01
C HIS A 389 -2.45 -3.65 0.89
N TRP A 390 -2.52 -4.45 -0.17
CA TRP A 390 -3.51 -4.28 -1.23
C TRP A 390 -4.67 -5.26 -1.06
N ARG A 391 -4.65 -6.09 -0.01
CA ARG A 391 -5.74 -6.99 0.37
C ARG A 391 -5.57 -7.45 1.82
N TRP A 392 -6.70 -7.81 2.44
CA TRP A 392 -6.76 -8.52 3.72
C TRP A 392 -7.57 -9.82 3.56
N SER A 393 -7.38 -10.78 4.47
CA SER A 393 -8.21 -11.99 4.55
C SER A 393 -9.71 -11.70 4.64
N VAL A 394 -10.54 -12.64 4.17
CA VAL A 394 -12.01 -12.64 4.31
C VAL A 394 -12.48 -12.63 5.76
N GLY A 395 -11.65 -13.10 6.70
CA GLY A 395 -11.96 -13.09 8.12
C GLY A 395 -11.89 -11.71 8.78
N PHE A 396 -11.40 -10.69 8.08
CA PHE A 396 -11.28 -9.32 8.59
C PHE A 396 -12.34 -8.43 7.94
N ASP A 397 -13.44 -8.20 8.66
CA ASP A 397 -14.65 -7.53 8.15
C ASP A 397 -14.86 -6.10 8.69
N ASP A 398 -13.91 -5.58 9.46
CA ASP A 398 -13.86 -4.16 9.80
C ASP A 398 -13.83 -3.31 8.51
N THR A 399 -14.52 -2.16 8.50
CA THR A 399 -14.65 -1.32 7.30
C THR A 399 -13.31 -0.99 6.65
N TYR A 400 -12.28 -0.72 7.44
CA TYR A 400 -10.94 -0.39 6.94
C TYR A 400 -10.16 -1.59 6.36
N ASN A 401 -10.62 -2.83 6.59
CA ASN A 401 -10.04 -4.03 6.00
C ASN A 401 -10.79 -4.51 4.74
N LYS A 402 -11.99 -4.00 4.47
CA LYS A 402 -12.78 -4.36 3.31
C LYS A 402 -12.19 -3.79 2.02
N GLY A 403 -12.17 -4.58 0.97
CA GLY A 403 -11.79 -4.20 -0.38
C GLY A 403 -12.91 -3.54 -1.19
N TRP A 404 -12.71 -3.47 -2.49
CA TRP A 404 -13.63 -2.82 -3.42
C TRP A 404 -14.78 -3.71 -3.87
N SER A 405 -15.91 -3.07 -4.20
CA SER A 405 -17.01 -3.66 -4.97
C SER A 405 -17.44 -2.66 -6.05
N GLY A 406 -17.15 -2.97 -7.31
CA GLY A 406 -17.28 -2.01 -8.41
C GLY A 406 -16.44 -0.76 -8.15
N GLN A 407 -17.11 0.39 -8.02
CA GLN A 407 -16.49 1.70 -7.75
C GLN A 407 -16.52 2.13 -6.28
N THR A 408 -16.95 1.24 -5.39
CA THR A 408 -17.08 1.54 -3.96
C THR A 408 -15.94 0.86 -3.19
N PRO A 409 -14.99 1.62 -2.59
CA PRO A 409 -14.00 1.03 -1.69
C PRO A 409 -14.66 0.60 -0.37
N TYR A 410 -13.95 -0.20 0.43
CA TYR A 410 -14.36 -0.58 1.79
C TYR A 410 -15.70 -1.35 1.87
N ALA A 411 -16.06 -2.06 0.81
CA ALA A 411 -17.35 -2.70 0.63
C ALA A 411 -17.35 -4.21 0.97
N VAL A 412 -16.31 -4.97 0.57
CA VAL A 412 -16.33 -6.43 0.62
C VAL A 412 -15.10 -6.98 1.34
N ALA A 413 -15.31 -7.80 2.38
CA ALA A 413 -14.22 -8.47 3.09
C ALA A 413 -13.51 -9.48 2.17
N GLY A 414 -12.18 -9.54 2.23
CA GLY A 414 -11.41 -10.43 1.35
C GLY A 414 -11.25 -9.96 -0.09
N ALA A 415 -11.89 -8.87 -0.53
CA ALA A 415 -11.64 -8.27 -1.83
C ALA A 415 -10.35 -7.43 -1.79
N PRO A 416 -9.68 -7.20 -2.94
CA PRO A 416 -8.57 -6.26 -3.01
C PRO A 416 -8.96 -4.83 -2.60
N LEU A 417 -8.05 -4.12 -1.93
CA LEU A 417 -8.08 -2.68 -1.66
C LEU A 417 -7.65 -1.86 -2.90
N VAL A 418 -8.00 -2.38 -4.08
CA VAL A 418 -7.67 -1.86 -5.41
C VAL A 418 -8.96 -1.86 -6.22
N PRO A 419 -9.26 -0.81 -7.00
CA PRO A 419 -10.46 -0.76 -7.85
C PRO A 419 -10.63 -2.01 -8.71
N GLY A 420 -11.87 -2.46 -8.89
CA GLY A 420 -12.17 -3.76 -9.49
C GLY A 420 -11.71 -3.92 -10.95
N ASN A 421 -11.54 -2.82 -11.68
CA ASN A 421 -11.03 -2.80 -13.05
C ASN A 421 -9.50 -2.65 -13.13
N GLN A 422 -8.77 -2.75 -12.02
CA GLN A 422 -7.33 -2.59 -11.99
C GLN A 422 -6.59 -3.90 -11.73
N GLY A 423 -5.57 -4.17 -12.56
CA GLY A 423 -4.52 -5.14 -12.27
C GLY A 423 -3.31 -4.45 -11.64
N VAL A 424 -2.63 -5.11 -10.70
CA VAL A 424 -1.47 -4.57 -10.00
C VAL A 424 -0.29 -5.50 -10.12
N THR A 425 0.83 -4.94 -10.52
CA THR A 425 2.13 -5.62 -10.45
C THR A 425 3.07 -4.83 -9.53
N LEU A 426 3.84 -5.56 -8.73
CA LEU A 426 4.89 -5.01 -7.90
C LEU A 426 6.22 -5.52 -8.44
N GLU A 427 7.11 -4.62 -8.80
CA GLU A 427 8.48 -4.94 -9.19
C GLU A 427 9.43 -4.62 -8.04
N LEU A 428 10.00 -5.66 -7.42
CA LEU A 428 11.04 -5.52 -6.42
C LEU A 428 12.36 -5.25 -7.13
N LEU A 429 12.87 -4.02 -7.05
CA LEU A 429 14.10 -3.61 -7.72
C LEU A 429 15.35 -4.04 -6.93
N ASN A 430 15.23 -4.08 -5.61
CA ASN A 430 16.22 -4.59 -4.66
C ASN A 430 15.49 -4.93 -3.34
N SER A 431 16.22 -5.30 -2.28
CA SER A 431 15.63 -5.75 -1.02
C SER A 431 14.71 -4.73 -0.32
N VAL A 432 14.72 -3.46 -0.68
CA VAL A 432 14.00 -2.38 0.01
C VAL A 432 13.35 -1.36 -0.93
N THR A 433 13.35 -1.63 -2.23
CA THR A 433 12.79 -0.73 -3.24
C THR A 433 11.80 -1.50 -4.09
N VAL A 434 10.57 -0.99 -4.15
CA VAL A 434 9.52 -1.56 -4.98
C VAL A 434 8.92 -0.51 -5.90
N ARG A 435 8.55 -0.94 -7.11
CA ARG A 435 7.73 -0.17 -8.05
C ARG A 435 6.35 -0.83 -8.11
N TYR A 436 5.35 -0.14 -7.59
CA TYR A 436 3.94 -0.47 -7.73
C TYR A 436 3.45 0.06 -9.07
N THR A 437 2.85 -0.79 -9.90
CA THR A 437 2.23 -0.37 -11.17
C THR A 437 0.82 -0.92 -11.22
N ALA A 438 -0.17 -0.03 -11.35
CA ALA A 438 -1.54 -0.43 -11.61
C ALA A 438 -1.94 -0.07 -13.05
N THR A 439 -2.69 -0.98 -13.67
CA THR A 439 -3.28 -0.81 -14.99
C THR A 439 -4.78 -0.90 -14.84
N ALA A 440 -5.48 0.22 -15.06
CA ALA A 440 -6.93 0.27 -15.11
C ALA A 440 -7.40 -0.11 -16.52
N GLU A 441 -8.25 -1.13 -16.61
CA GLU A 441 -8.87 -1.59 -17.85
C GLU A 441 -10.19 -0.86 -18.08
N ASN A 442 -10.43 -0.48 -19.34
CA ASN A 442 -11.63 0.21 -19.81
C ASN A 442 -12.11 1.39 -18.93
N PRO A 443 -11.25 2.37 -18.55
CA PRO A 443 -11.70 3.53 -17.79
C PRO A 443 -12.86 4.28 -18.46
N PHE A 444 -13.94 4.51 -17.70
CA PHE A 444 -15.08 5.29 -18.17
C PHE A 444 -14.76 6.80 -18.23
N PRO A 445 -15.34 7.53 -19.20
CA PRO A 445 -15.22 8.99 -19.27
C PRO A 445 -15.69 9.65 -17.96
N GLY A 446 -14.97 10.68 -17.52
CA GLY A 446 -15.32 11.47 -16.34
C GLY A 446 -15.15 10.72 -15.01
N GLN A 447 -14.58 9.52 -15.02
CA GLN A 447 -14.39 8.71 -13.81
C GLN A 447 -12.93 8.67 -13.39
N TRP A 448 -12.66 9.05 -12.14
CA TRP A 448 -11.34 8.91 -11.53
C TRP A 448 -10.90 7.45 -11.48
N GLN A 449 -9.69 7.20 -11.98
CA GLN A 449 -8.92 5.99 -11.76
C GLN A 449 -7.91 6.28 -10.66
N VAL A 450 -8.14 5.76 -9.46
CA VAL A 450 -7.27 5.96 -8.30
C VAL A 450 -6.24 4.86 -8.23
N ILE A 451 -4.96 5.22 -8.35
CA ILE A 451 -3.81 4.33 -8.27
C ILE A 451 -3.25 4.37 -6.85
N MET A 452 -2.99 3.20 -6.29
CA MET A 452 -2.45 3.01 -4.93
C MET A 452 -3.35 3.60 -3.83
N HIS A 453 -4.68 3.46 -3.97
CA HIS A 453 -5.69 3.95 -3.03
C HIS A 453 -5.46 3.52 -1.57
N HIS A 454 -4.96 2.31 -1.35
CA HIS A 454 -4.63 1.77 -0.02
C HIS A 454 -3.40 2.43 0.62
N GLY A 455 -2.53 3.05 -0.17
CA GLY A 455 -1.29 3.67 0.29
C GLY A 455 -0.34 2.68 0.98
N GLY A 456 0.37 3.16 1.99
CA GLY A 456 1.15 2.38 2.93
C GLY A 456 1.06 2.97 4.32
N ALA A 457 1.69 2.32 5.29
CA ALA A 457 1.76 2.84 6.65
C ALA A 457 3.07 2.49 7.33
N TYR A 458 3.49 3.37 8.23
CA TYR A 458 4.63 3.17 9.09
C TYR A 458 4.17 2.94 10.52
N ALA A 459 4.74 1.91 11.15
CA ALA A 459 4.43 1.57 12.53
C ALA A 459 4.95 2.64 13.51
N ILE A 460 4.06 3.13 14.38
CA ILE A 460 4.37 4.14 15.39
C ILE A 460 4.21 3.57 16.79
N SER A 461 3.14 2.82 17.04
CA SER A 461 2.87 2.22 18.34
C SER A 461 2.06 0.94 18.22
N ILE A 462 1.81 0.31 19.36
CA ILE A 462 0.82 -0.74 19.52
C ILE A 462 -0.11 -0.38 20.68
N ASN A 463 -1.30 -0.97 20.69
CA ASN A 463 -2.22 -0.81 21.82
C ASN A 463 -2.09 -1.96 22.84
N ALA A 464 -2.87 -1.88 23.92
CA ALA A 464 -2.91 -2.90 24.96
C ALA A 464 -3.32 -4.30 24.46
N LYS A 465 -4.11 -4.41 23.39
CA LYS A 465 -4.51 -5.71 22.82
C LYS A 465 -3.31 -6.45 22.22
N ALA A 466 -2.45 -5.74 21.49
CA ALA A 466 -1.22 -6.32 20.95
C ALA A 466 -0.30 -6.83 22.07
N THR A 467 -0.16 -6.02 23.14
CA THR A 467 0.61 -6.40 24.33
C THR A 467 0.04 -7.64 25.00
N ALA A 468 -1.29 -7.72 25.17
CA ALA A 468 -1.97 -8.87 25.74
C ALA A 468 -1.79 -10.13 24.87
N ALA A 469 -1.90 -10.00 23.54
CA ALA A 469 -1.67 -11.11 22.61
C ALA A 469 -0.23 -11.63 22.69
N ARG A 470 0.75 -10.72 22.76
CA ARG A 470 2.16 -11.07 22.99
C ARG A 470 2.36 -11.82 24.30
N GLN A 471 1.79 -11.31 25.40
CA GLN A 471 1.86 -11.97 26.70
C GLN A 471 1.23 -13.37 26.65
N ALA A 472 0.08 -13.54 26.03
CA ALA A 472 -0.59 -14.83 25.90
C ALA A 472 0.26 -15.86 25.14
N VAL A 473 0.81 -15.48 23.99
CA VAL A 473 1.71 -16.36 23.20
C VAL A 473 2.93 -16.76 24.00
N LEU A 474 3.54 -15.81 24.72
CA LEU A 474 4.73 -16.08 25.49
C LEU A 474 4.47 -16.88 26.76
N SER A 475 3.32 -16.71 27.41
CA SER A 475 2.89 -17.57 28.52
C SER A 475 2.69 -19.02 28.06
N LEU A 476 2.21 -19.24 26.84
CA LEU A 476 2.12 -20.59 26.28
C LEU A 476 3.50 -21.14 25.93
N ALA A 477 4.39 -20.31 25.41
CA ALA A 477 5.80 -20.68 25.22
C ALA A 477 6.50 -20.99 26.55
N ALA A 478 6.14 -20.31 27.65
CA ALA A 478 6.67 -20.51 29.00
C ALA A 478 6.48 -21.93 29.54
N THR A 479 5.40 -22.59 29.11
CA THR A 479 5.17 -24.00 29.44
C THR A 479 6.15 -24.95 28.73
N GLN A 480 6.91 -24.45 27.75
CA GLN A 480 7.96 -25.17 27.06
C GLN A 480 9.33 -24.73 27.60
N LYS A 481 10.20 -25.70 27.89
CA LYS A 481 11.54 -25.52 28.49
C LYS A 481 12.35 -24.36 27.88
N VAL A 482 12.17 -24.12 26.59
CA VAL A 482 12.81 -23.05 25.79
C VAL A 482 12.63 -21.66 26.36
N TYR A 483 11.45 -21.31 26.87
CA TYR A 483 11.20 -19.94 27.34
C TYR A 483 11.96 -19.60 28.63
N ILE A 484 12.21 -20.62 29.47
CA ILE A 484 13.05 -20.49 30.67
C ILE A 484 14.51 -20.24 30.24
N GLU A 485 14.95 -20.87 29.14
CA GLU A 485 16.29 -20.71 28.55
C GLU A 485 16.49 -19.35 27.84
N LEU A 486 15.43 -18.56 27.64
CA LEU A 486 15.48 -17.23 27.02
C LEU A 486 15.56 -16.06 28.05
N GLY A 487 15.87 -16.37 29.31
CA GLY A 487 16.23 -15.36 30.32
C GLY A 487 15.05 -14.60 30.96
N GLY A 488 13.81 -15.07 30.78
CA GLY A 488 12.60 -14.54 31.45
C GLY A 488 12.19 -13.11 31.07
N LYS A 489 13.02 -12.38 30.32
CA LYS A 489 12.61 -11.18 29.62
C LYS A 489 11.62 -11.62 28.55
N ASN A 490 10.57 -10.82 28.35
CA ASN A 490 9.57 -11.02 27.32
C ASN A 490 9.99 -10.12 26.16
N PRO A 491 10.92 -10.51 25.25
CA PRO A 491 11.31 -9.68 24.14
C PRO A 491 10.43 -9.93 22.91
N TRP A 492 10.33 -8.93 22.04
CA TRP A 492 9.61 -9.03 20.78
C TRP A 492 10.26 -10.01 19.81
N THR A 493 11.58 -10.14 19.84
CA THR A 493 12.32 -11.12 19.02
C THR A 493 11.82 -12.53 19.28
N THR A 494 11.71 -12.92 20.55
CA THR A 494 11.19 -14.24 20.94
C THR A 494 9.75 -14.41 20.51
N PHE A 495 8.91 -13.38 20.70
CA PHE A 495 7.52 -13.41 20.25
C PHE A 495 7.40 -13.70 18.75
N TYR A 496 8.07 -12.94 17.89
CA TYR A 496 8.00 -13.16 16.44
C TYR A 496 8.62 -14.50 16.02
N TRP A 497 9.72 -14.91 16.67
CA TRP A 497 10.30 -16.23 16.43
C TRP A 497 9.29 -17.34 16.71
N TRP A 498 8.54 -17.26 17.81
CA TRP A 498 7.48 -18.22 18.16
C TRP A 498 6.30 -18.22 17.20
N LEU A 499 5.96 -17.08 16.60
CA LEU A 499 4.90 -17.04 15.59
C LEU A 499 5.29 -17.82 14.33
N ARG A 500 6.57 -17.77 13.94
CA ARG A 500 7.09 -18.37 12.71
C ARG A 500 7.53 -19.83 12.88
N TYR A 501 8.22 -20.11 13.97
CA TYR A 501 8.84 -21.41 14.24
C TYR A 501 8.05 -22.20 15.28
N GLY A 502 8.18 -23.52 15.19
CA GLY A 502 7.73 -24.46 16.21
C GLY A 502 8.91 -25.30 16.71
N ARG A 503 8.75 -25.93 17.88
CA ARG A 503 9.67 -26.95 18.38
C ARG A 503 8.89 -28.24 18.63
N SER A 504 9.41 -29.35 18.13
CA SER A 504 8.90 -30.69 18.45
C SER A 504 9.41 -31.14 19.83
N TRP A 505 8.78 -32.16 20.44
CA TRP A 505 9.26 -32.79 21.68
C TRP A 505 10.67 -33.40 21.57
N ARG A 506 11.14 -33.71 20.34
CA ARG A 506 12.51 -34.15 20.06
C ARG A 506 13.50 -33.00 19.87
N SER A 507 13.14 -31.81 20.34
CA SER A 507 13.94 -30.58 20.27
C SER A 507 14.28 -30.07 18.87
N LYS A 508 13.82 -30.71 17.79
CA LYS A 508 14.02 -30.21 16.43
C LYS A 508 13.09 -29.03 16.18
N GLN A 509 13.68 -27.86 15.93
CA GLN A 509 13.00 -26.69 15.40
C GLN A 509 12.51 -26.96 13.97
N PHE A 510 11.35 -26.42 13.64
CA PHE A 510 10.85 -26.39 12.28
C PHE A 510 10.19 -25.04 11.96
N GLU A 511 10.31 -24.61 10.71
CA GLU A 511 9.47 -23.55 10.14
C GLU A 511 8.09 -24.14 9.85
N ARG A 512 7.03 -23.47 10.33
CA ARG A 512 5.65 -24.00 10.31
C ARG A 512 5.07 -24.12 8.90
N LEU A 513 5.48 -23.22 8.01
CA LEU A 513 5.10 -23.22 6.60
C LEU A 513 6.35 -23.51 5.77
N ARG A 514 6.28 -24.48 4.88
CA ARG A 514 7.33 -24.78 3.91
C ARG A 514 6.76 -24.88 2.51
N TRP A 515 7.59 -24.48 1.57
CA TRP A 515 7.31 -24.58 0.14
C TRP A 515 8.57 -24.89 -0.64
N THR A 516 8.40 -25.54 -1.79
CA THR A 516 9.47 -25.89 -2.72
C THR A 516 9.50 -24.91 -3.89
N PRO A 517 10.62 -24.78 -4.61
CA PRO A 517 10.66 -24.00 -5.85
C PRO A 517 9.58 -24.43 -6.87
N LYS A 518 9.23 -25.73 -6.88
CA LYS A 518 8.15 -26.28 -7.73
C LYS A 518 6.77 -25.77 -7.28
N GLN A 519 6.46 -25.88 -5.98
CA GLN A 519 5.22 -25.31 -5.42
C GLN A 519 5.14 -23.81 -5.69
N PHE A 520 6.26 -23.11 -5.52
CA PHE A 520 6.31 -21.68 -5.79
C PHE A 520 6.05 -21.35 -7.26
N ALA A 521 6.66 -22.06 -8.20
CA ALA A 521 6.37 -21.88 -9.62
C ALA A 521 4.88 -22.09 -9.95
N ALA A 522 4.25 -23.13 -9.38
CA ALA A 522 2.81 -23.36 -9.52
C ALA A 522 1.96 -22.24 -8.89
N LEU A 523 2.36 -21.72 -7.73
CA LEU A 523 1.72 -20.57 -7.09
C LEU A 523 1.72 -19.34 -8.00
N ARG A 524 2.85 -19.08 -8.67
CA ARG A 524 2.99 -17.94 -9.61
C ARG A 524 2.14 -18.10 -10.85
N GLU A 525 2.15 -19.29 -11.47
CA GLU A 525 1.39 -19.55 -12.70
C GLU A 525 -0.12 -19.37 -12.48
N VAL A 526 -0.65 -19.91 -11.37
CA VAL A 526 -2.07 -19.79 -11.04
C VAL A 526 -2.44 -18.35 -10.64
N ALA A 527 -1.56 -17.65 -9.93
CA ALA A 527 -1.75 -16.24 -9.58
C ALA A 527 -1.73 -15.32 -10.81
N ALA A 528 -1.00 -15.68 -11.87
CA ALA A 528 -0.93 -14.94 -13.12
C ALA A 528 -2.14 -15.18 -14.05
N GLY A 529 -3.18 -15.88 -13.59
CA GLY A 529 -4.37 -16.19 -14.40
C GLY A 529 -4.21 -17.43 -15.28
N GLY A 530 -3.16 -18.23 -15.08
CA GLY A 530 -3.01 -19.53 -15.73
C GLY A 530 -4.21 -20.46 -15.45
N ALA A 531 -4.53 -21.33 -16.41
CA ALA A 531 -5.55 -22.35 -16.22
C ALA A 531 -5.20 -23.20 -14.99
N SER A 532 -6.21 -23.53 -14.17
CA SER A 532 -6.00 -24.35 -12.98
C SER A 532 -5.32 -25.66 -13.36
N VAL A 533 -4.10 -25.89 -12.85
CA VAL A 533 -3.45 -27.20 -12.92
C VAL A 533 -4.29 -28.14 -12.05
N LYS A 534 -4.91 -29.14 -12.67
CA LYS A 534 -5.76 -30.15 -11.99
C LYS A 534 -4.93 -31.20 -11.29
#